data_AF-A0A840PYD7-F1
#
_entry.id   AF-A0A840PYD7-F1
#
_cell.length_a   1.000
_cell.length_b   1.000
_cell.length_c   1.000
_cell.angle_alpha   90.00
_cell.angle_beta   90.00
_cell.angle_gamma   90.00
#
_symmetry.space_group_name_H-M   'P 1'
#
loop_
_entity.id
_entity.type
_entity.pdbx_description
1 polymer ?
#
loop_
_entity_poly.entity_id
_entity_poly.type
_entity_poly.pdbx_seq_one_letter_code
_entity_poly.pdbx_strand_id
1 'polypeptide(L)'
;MRYLYKLFYEKDKNEFHNKYFERINSDAVKRLMLFIKPIDQPESFELYYVPTNNIIDMVAKIYKLSGELNFIFNQLSKVAKDHFILKCLVEELFNTNELEGVKCSKEEIARSVKTVKMKKMIKRDLIV
;
A
#
# COMPACT_ATOMS: atom_id res chain seq x y z
N MET A 1 1.20 -3.98 -20.78
CA MET A 1 2.49 -3.24 -20.84
C MET A 1 3.56 -4.07 -20.13
N ARG A 2 4.71 -4.34 -20.75
CA ARG A 2 5.81 -5.09 -20.09
C ARG A 2 6.53 -4.20 -19.07
N TYR A 3 6.88 -4.75 -17.90
CA TYR A 3 7.60 -4.00 -16.87
C TYR A 3 8.97 -3.53 -17.36
N LEU A 4 9.34 -2.31 -16.98
CA LEU A 4 10.60 -1.70 -17.41
C LEU A 4 11.82 -2.46 -16.83
N TYR A 5 11.72 -2.96 -15.59
CA TYR A 5 12.79 -3.77 -15.00
C TYR A 5 13.04 -5.08 -15.76
N LYS A 6 12.01 -5.70 -16.36
CA LYS A 6 12.21 -6.89 -17.20
C LYS A 6 12.97 -6.54 -18.47
N LEU A 7 12.61 -5.43 -19.11
CA LEU A 7 13.33 -4.92 -20.29
C LEU A 7 14.80 -4.62 -19.97
N PHE A 8 15.09 -4.12 -18.75
CA PHE A 8 16.47 -3.86 -18.31
C PHE A 8 17.36 -5.11 -18.31
N TYR A 9 16.83 -6.28 -17.92
CA TYR A 9 17.62 -7.52 -17.86
C TYR A 9 17.57 -8.33 -19.16
N GLU A 10 16.53 -8.19 -19.97
CA GLU A 10 16.31 -9.03 -21.16
C GLU A 10 16.82 -8.40 -22.46
N LYS A 11 16.97 -7.07 -22.50
CA LYS A 11 17.28 -6.31 -23.71
C LYS A 11 18.60 -5.56 -23.58
N ASP A 12 19.12 -5.11 -24.72
CA ASP A 12 20.30 -4.25 -24.71
C ASP A 12 19.96 -2.86 -24.12
N LYS A 13 21.02 -2.16 -23.72
CA LYS A 13 20.93 -0.87 -23.04
C LYS A 13 20.18 0.18 -23.89
N ASN A 14 20.35 0.18 -25.22
CA ASN A 14 19.70 1.15 -26.08
C ASN A 14 18.20 0.88 -26.20
N GLU A 15 17.78 -0.38 -26.35
CA GLU A 15 16.35 -0.74 -26.38
C GLU A 15 15.66 -0.36 -25.06
N PHE A 16 16.32 -0.59 -23.92
CA PHE A 16 15.84 -0.14 -22.61
C PHE A 16 15.66 1.38 -22.55
N HIS A 17 16.70 2.16 -22.90
CA HIS A 17 16.63 3.62 -22.84
C HIS A 17 15.57 4.20 -23.77
N ASN A 18 15.44 3.65 -24.97
CA ASN A 18 14.40 4.04 -25.91
C ASN A 18 13.01 3.82 -25.32
N LYS A 19 12.75 2.64 -24.72
CA LYS A 19 11.45 2.36 -24.08
C LYS A 19 11.20 3.18 -22.83
N TYR A 20 12.23 3.48 -22.05
CA TYR A 20 12.12 4.41 -20.93
C TYR A 20 11.72 5.81 -21.42
N PHE A 21 12.44 6.33 -22.41
CA PHE A 21 12.22 7.67 -22.96
C PHE A 21 10.84 7.82 -23.60
N GLU A 22 10.39 6.81 -24.35
CA GLU A 22 9.04 6.75 -24.92
C GLU A 22 7.96 6.88 -23.83
N ARG A 23 8.14 6.19 -22.70
CA ARG A 23 7.12 6.16 -21.63
C ARG A 23 7.11 7.44 -20.81
N ILE A 24 8.28 7.95 -20.42
CA ILE A 24 8.39 9.15 -19.56
C ILE A 24 7.95 10.43 -20.30
N ASN A 25 7.96 10.41 -21.63
CA ASN A 25 7.51 11.52 -22.48
C ASN A 25 6.14 11.28 -23.13
N SER A 26 5.45 10.20 -22.79
CA SER A 26 4.09 9.97 -23.28
C SER A 26 3.09 10.95 -22.66
N ASP A 27 2.07 11.37 -23.40
CA ASP A 27 1.08 12.35 -22.92
C ASP A 27 0.30 11.88 -21.69
N ALA A 28 0.13 10.56 -21.56
CA ALA A 28 -0.58 9.95 -20.45
C ALA A 28 0.27 9.86 -19.16
N VAL A 29 1.59 10.08 -19.24
CA VAL A 29 2.50 9.86 -18.12
C VAL A 29 2.10 10.68 -16.91
N LYS A 30 2.21 10.06 -15.73
CA LYS A 30 2.12 10.73 -14.44
C LYS A 30 3.47 10.63 -13.75
N ARG A 31 4.13 11.76 -13.64
CA ARG A 31 5.41 11.93 -12.96
C ARG A 31 5.17 12.19 -11.49
N LEU A 32 5.91 11.50 -10.63
CA LEU A 32 5.72 11.55 -9.18
C LEU A 32 6.61 12.58 -8.49
N MET A 33 7.53 13.23 -9.23
CA MET A 33 8.54 14.14 -8.67
C MET A 33 9.41 13.47 -7.58
N LEU A 34 9.50 12.14 -7.63
CA LEU A 34 10.35 11.31 -6.79
C LEU A 34 11.43 10.71 -7.67
N PHE A 35 12.65 10.63 -7.17
CA PHE A 35 13.80 10.18 -7.94
C PHE A 35 14.45 8.97 -7.27
N ILE A 36 14.78 7.97 -8.08
CA ILE A 36 15.55 6.80 -7.65
C ILE A 36 16.92 6.82 -8.31
N LYS A 37 17.96 6.63 -7.50
CA LYS A 37 19.34 6.45 -7.96
C LYS A 37 19.78 5.03 -7.63
N PRO A 38 19.93 4.14 -8.62
CA PRO A 38 20.47 2.81 -8.37
C PRO A 38 21.88 2.89 -7.78
N ILE A 39 22.20 1.95 -6.88
CA ILE A 39 23.53 1.82 -6.28
C ILE A 39 24.56 1.65 -7.41
N ASP A 40 25.70 2.32 -7.27
CA ASP A 40 26.82 2.32 -8.23
C ASP A 40 26.47 2.78 -9.65
N GLN A 41 25.36 3.51 -9.83
CA GLN A 41 25.00 4.11 -11.12
C GLN A 41 25.00 5.64 -11.07
N PRO A 42 25.50 6.32 -12.12
CA PRO A 42 25.54 7.77 -12.16
C PRO A 42 24.15 8.38 -12.41
N GLU A 43 23.26 7.64 -13.09
CA GLU A 43 21.96 8.12 -13.54
C GLU A 43 20.90 8.07 -12.44
N SER A 44 20.06 9.10 -12.39
CA SER A 44 18.88 9.18 -11.54
C SER A 44 17.65 9.11 -12.43
N PHE A 45 16.65 8.31 -12.01
CA PHE A 45 15.42 8.11 -12.76
C PHE A 45 14.24 8.70 -11.99
N GLU A 46 13.45 9.52 -12.67
CA GLU A 46 12.20 10.02 -12.11
C GLU A 46 11.18 8.87 -12.07
N LEU A 47 10.55 8.66 -10.91
CA LEU A 47 9.46 7.71 -10.77
C LEU A 47 8.24 8.22 -11.53
N TYR A 48 7.69 7.34 -12.35
CA TYR A 48 6.52 7.61 -13.14
C TYR A 48 5.64 6.37 -13.25
N TYR A 49 4.39 6.58 -13.62
CA TYR A 49 3.56 5.52 -14.16
C TYR A 49 2.79 6.03 -15.37
N VAL A 50 2.41 5.10 -16.24
CA VAL A 50 1.51 5.38 -17.36
C VAL A 50 0.17 4.73 -17.01
N PRO A 51 -0.89 5.53 -16.79
CA PRO A 51 -2.23 5.01 -16.58
C PRO A 51 -2.63 4.11 -17.75
N THR A 52 -3.12 2.92 -17.44
CA THR A 52 -3.71 2.02 -18.43
C THR A 52 -5.19 1.87 -18.13
N ASN A 53 -5.99 1.50 -19.12
CA ASN A 53 -7.42 1.25 -18.91
C ASN A 53 -7.64 0.25 -17.76
N ASN A 54 -6.83 -0.81 -17.71
CA ASN A 54 -6.88 -1.78 -16.60
C ASN A 54 -6.63 -1.14 -15.22
N ILE A 55 -5.70 -0.18 -15.12
CA ILE A 55 -5.47 0.56 -13.85
C ILE A 55 -6.70 1.40 -13.51
N ILE A 56 -7.25 2.12 -14.49
CA ILE A 56 -8.43 2.97 -14.30
C ILE A 56 -9.63 2.13 -13.85
N ASP A 57 -9.87 0.99 -14.49
CA ASP A 57 -10.96 0.06 -14.15
C ASP A 57 -10.78 -0.52 -12.74
N MET A 58 -9.56 -0.89 -12.36
CA MET A 58 -9.25 -1.36 -11.01
C MET A 58 -9.51 -0.26 -9.97
N VAL A 59 -9.09 0.98 -10.24
CA VAL A 59 -9.33 2.13 -9.36
C VAL A 59 -10.83 2.36 -9.20
N ALA A 60 -11.59 2.38 -10.30
CA ALA A 60 -13.04 2.54 -10.25
C ALA A 60 -13.72 1.44 -9.42
N LYS A 61 -13.27 0.18 -9.58
CA LYS A 61 -13.76 -0.96 -8.80
C LYS A 61 -13.45 -0.81 -7.30
N ILE A 62 -12.24 -0.36 -6.95
CA ILE A 62 -11.85 -0.10 -5.55
C ILE A 62 -12.75 0.98 -4.94
N TYR A 63 -12.99 2.09 -5.63
CA TYR A 63 -13.86 3.15 -5.13
C TYR A 63 -15.30 2.67 -4.93
N LYS A 64 -15.84 1.88 -5.86
CA LYS A 64 -17.19 1.30 -5.72
C LYS A 64 -17.29 0.40 -4.49
N LEU A 65 -16.37 -0.55 -4.36
CA LEU A 65 -16.34 -1.49 -3.23
C LEU A 65 -16.12 -0.77 -1.89
N SER A 66 -15.28 0.27 -1.88
CA SER A 66 -15.07 1.11 -0.69
C SER A 66 -16.36 1.83 -0.27
N GLY A 67 -17.12 2.35 -1.24
CA GLY A 67 -18.43 2.94 -0.99
C GLY A 67 -19.42 1.96 -0.37
N GLU A 68 -19.53 0.76 -0.95
CA GLU A 68 -20.39 -0.33 -0.44
C GLU A 68 -19.97 -0.77 0.97
N LEU A 69 -18.67 -0.95 1.20
CA LEU A 69 -18.12 -1.30 2.51
C LEU A 69 -18.45 -0.23 3.55
N ASN A 70 -18.25 1.05 3.23
CA ASN A 70 -18.53 2.14 4.15
C ASN A 70 -20.03 2.23 4.48
N PHE A 71 -20.89 2.00 3.50
CA PHE A 71 -22.33 1.97 3.72
C PHE A 71 -22.72 0.88 4.73
N ILE A 72 -22.26 -0.36 4.52
CA ILE A 72 -22.53 -1.49 5.42
C ILE A 72 -21.90 -1.24 6.80
N PHE A 73 -20.63 -0.82 6.83
CA PHE A 73 -19.91 -0.56 8.08
C PHE A 73 -20.63 0.48 8.92
N ASN A 74 -21.17 1.54 8.32
CA ASN A 74 -21.87 2.60 9.04
C ASN A 74 -23.17 2.14 9.69
N GLN A 75 -23.83 1.10 9.18
CA GLN A 75 -25.03 0.49 9.76
C GLN A 75 -24.72 -0.38 11.00
N LEU A 76 -23.47 -0.77 11.21
CA LEU A 76 -23.09 -1.60 12.34
C LEU A 76 -23.18 -0.84 13.67
N SER A 77 -23.53 -1.57 14.72
CA SER A 77 -23.47 -1.06 16.10
C SER A 77 -22.02 -0.71 16.47
N LYS A 78 -21.85 0.20 17.44
CA LYS A 78 -20.51 0.60 17.92
C LYS A 78 -19.66 -0.60 18.33
N VAL A 79 -20.25 -1.58 19.03
CA VAL A 79 -19.56 -2.80 19.47
C VAL A 79 -19.07 -3.62 18.28
N ALA A 80 -19.91 -3.79 17.26
CA ALA A 80 -19.54 -4.53 16.04
C ALA A 80 -18.45 -3.80 15.24
N LYS A 81 -18.52 -2.47 15.13
CA LYS A 81 -17.46 -1.64 14.51
C LYS A 81 -16.13 -1.79 15.24
N ASP A 82 -16.15 -1.66 16.57
CA ASP A 82 -14.96 -1.80 17.42
C ASP A 82 -14.33 -3.21 17.29
N HIS A 83 -15.16 -4.25 17.24
CA HIS A 83 -14.70 -5.63 17.03
C HIS A 83 -14.11 -5.86 15.64
N PHE A 84 -14.78 -5.36 14.59
CA PHE A 84 -14.33 -5.46 13.21
C PHE A 84 -12.96 -4.81 13.02
N ILE A 85 -12.79 -3.57 13.50
CA ILE A 85 -11.49 -2.86 13.43
C ILE A 85 -10.39 -3.65 14.15
N LEU A 86 -10.69 -4.17 15.35
CA LEU A 86 -9.73 -4.98 16.10
C LEU A 86 -9.31 -6.23 15.30
N LYS A 87 -10.28 -6.92 14.69
CA LYS A 87 -10.01 -8.12 13.89
C LYS A 87 -9.12 -7.78 12.68
N CYS A 88 -9.46 -6.73 11.92
CA CYS A 88 -8.64 -6.28 10.79
C CYS A 88 -7.22 -5.94 11.23
N LEU A 89 -7.06 -5.21 12.34
CA LEU A 89 -5.74 -4.85 12.84
C LEU A 89 -4.90 -6.08 13.24
N VAL A 90 -5.52 -7.07 13.89
CA VAL A 90 -4.84 -8.31 14.27
C VAL A 90 -4.42 -9.10 13.04
N GLU A 91 -5.30 -9.20 12.03
CA GLU A 91 -5.01 -9.90 10.78
C GLU A 91 -3.90 -9.21 9.98
N GLU A 92 -3.95 -7.89 9.80
CA GLU A 92 -2.93 -7.12 9.09
C GLU A 92 -1.56 -7.22 9.76
N LEU A 93 -1.51 -7.09 11.10
CA LEU A 93 -0.25 -7.22 11.84
C LEU A 93 0.30 -8.65 11.77
N PHE A 94 -0.56 -9.67 11.87
CA PHE A 94 -0.14 -11.06 11.75
C PHE A 94 0.43 -11.34 10.37
N ASN A 95 -0.27 -10.94 9.31
CA ASN A 95 0.17 -11.16 7.93
C ASN A 95 1.47 -10.39 7.61
N THR A 96 1.61 -9.16 8.10
CA THR A 96 2.84 -8.37 7.95
C THR A 96 4.00 -9.04 8.68
N ASN A 97 3.79 -9.50 9.91
CA ASN A 97 4.82 -10.21 10.67
C ASN A 97 5.24 -11.52 10.00
N GLU A 98 4.29 -12.28 9.44
CA GLU A 98 4.61 -13.48 8.66
C GLU A 98 5.47 -13.15 7.44
N LEU A 99 5.13 -12.09 6.71
CA LEU A 99 5.87 -11.63 5.53
C LEU A 99 7.30 -11.17 5.87
N GLU A 100 7.49 -10.53 7.03
CA GLU A 100 8.79 -10.07 7.53
C GLU A 100 9.57 -11.16 8.31
N GLY A 101 9.02 -12.37 8.44
CA GLY A 101 9.66 -13.49 9.15
C GLY A 101 9.64 -13.39 10.68
N VAL A 102 8.79 -12.52 11.24
CA VAL A 102 8.60 -12.33 12.68
C VAL A 102 7.60 -13.36 13.21
N LYS A 103 8.05 -14.23 14.11
CA LYS A 103 7.18 -15.22 14.75
C LYS A 103 6.30 -14.58 15.82
N CYS A 104 4.99 -14.62 15.63
CA CYS A 104 3.99 -14.22 16.61
C CYS A 104 2.66 -14.94 16.38
N SER A 105 1.84 -15.07 17.42
CA SER A 105 0.47 -15.56 17.32
C SER A 105 -0.54 -14.41 17.23
N LYS A 106 -1.72 -14.69 16.65
CA LYS A 106 -2.83 -13.73 16.60
C LYS A 106 -3.30 -13.34 18.01
N GLU A 107 -3.23 -14.26 18.96
CA GLU A 107 -3.57 -14.05 20.37
C GLU A 107 -2.63 -13.04 21.04
N GLU A 108 -1.32 -13.17 20.83
CA GLU A 108 -0.31 -12.24 21.34
C GLU A 108 -0.53 -10.83 20.77
N ILE A 109 -0.80 -10.72 19.47
CA ILE A 109 -1.11 -9.45 18.83
C ILE A 109 -2.40 -8.85 19.42
N ALA A 110 -3.47 -9.64 19.52
CA ALA A 110 -4.76 -9.18 20.05
C ALA A 110 -4.65 -8.68 21.50
N ARG A 111 -3.87 -9.37 22.35
CA ARG A 111 -3.60 -8.95 23.73
C ARG A 111 -2.79 -7.65 23.75
N SER A 112 -1.79 -7.53 22.90
CA SER A 112 -0.93 -6.34 22.80
C SER A 112 -1.74 -5.11 22.37
N VAL A 113 -2.56 -5.25 21.32
CA VAL A 113 -3.45 -4.18 20.82
C VAL A 113 -4.42 -3.72 21.92
N LYS A 114 -5.07 -4.66 22.62
CA LYS A 114 -5.97 -4.31 23.74
C LYS A 114 -5.24 -3.56 24.85
N THR A 115 -4.03 -4.00 25.20
CA THR A 115 -3.20 -3.37 26.24
C THR A 115 -2.83 -1.93 25.88
N VAL A 116 -2.44 -1.68 24.62
CA VAL A 116 -2.13 -0.33 24.13
C VAL A 116 -3.38 0.55 24.13
N LYS A 117 -4.53 0.04 23.71
CA LYS A 117 -5.80 0.79 23.72
C LYS A 117 -6.18 1.19 25.16
N MET A 118 -6.05 0.31 26.14
CA MET A 118 -6.30 0.60 27.56
C MET A 118 -5.34 1.65 28.13
N LYS A 119 -4.03 1.52 27.88
CA LYS A 119 -3.03 2.51 28.33
C LYS A 119 -3.31 3.92 27.78
N LYS A 120 -3.83 4.01 26.55
CA LYS A 120 -4.20 5.29 25.93
C LYS A 120 -5.45 5.92 26.55
N MET A 121 -6.38 5.12 27.08
CA MET A 121 -7.56 5.63 27.81
C MET A 121 -7.14 6.19 29.18
N ILE A 122 -6.38 5.41 29.95
CA ILE A 122 -5.88 5.84 31.28
C ILE A 122 -5.10 7.16 31.20
N LYS A 123 -4.27 7.34 30.17
CA LYS A 123 -3.50 8.59 29.98
C LYS A 123 -4.37 9.80 29.61
N ARG A 124 -5.54 9.60 28.99
CA ARG A 124 -6.48 10.69 28.69
C ARG A 124 -7.27 11.12 29.91
N ASP A 125 -7.63 10.18 30.77
CA ASP A 125 -8.37 10.45 32.01
C ASP A 125 -7.50 11.11 33.10
N LEU A 126 -6.17 11.05 32.96
CA LEU A 126 -5.20 11.71 33.85
C LEU A 126 -4.84 13.16 33.44
N ILE A 127 -5.38 13.67 32.32
CA ILE A 127 -5.11 15.02 31.78
C ILE A 127 -6.38 15.91 31.86
N VAL A 128 -7.41 15.48 32.61
CA VAL A 128 -8.61 16.27 32.90
C VAL A 128 -8.60 16.69 34.37
#